data_AF-A0A197SR04-F1
#
_entry.id   AF-A0A197SR04-F1
#
_cell.length_a   1.000
_cell.length_b   1.000
_cell.length_c   1.000
_cell.angle_alpha   90.00
_cell.angle_beta   90.00
_cell.angle_gamma   90.00
#
_symmetry.space_group_name_H-M   'P 1'
#
loop_
_entity.id
_entity.type
_entity.pdbx_description
1 polymer ?
#
loop_
_entity_poly.entity_id
_entity_poly.type
_entity_poly.pdbx_seq_one_letter_code
_entity_poly.pdbx_strand_id
1 'polypeptide(L)'
;MAPPCSGGGRAASSVTAVPAPSTSTPEEDCRLLVDYWARAMIQGNRWSGLDWEQKGFSIDQHAIHERIVAAARSEQRAHGTEAALRLIDRRAREECTALRGAMGGGAH
;
A
#
# COMPACT_ATOMS: atom_id res chain seq x y z
N MET A 1 12.13 65.86 -20.53
CA MET A 1 13.42 65.34 -20.06
C MET A 1 13.18 63.93 -19.52
N ALA A 2 13.86 62.91 -20.06
CA ALA A 2 13.76 61.48 -19.70
C ALA A 2 14.66 61.15 -18.46
N PRO A 3 14.71 59.92 -17.85
CA PRO A 3 14.78 58.61 -18.52
C PRO A 3 13.91 57.45 -17.94
N PRO A 4 13.83 56.30 -18.66
CA PRO A 4 13.19 55.06 -18.24
C PRO A 4 14.15 54.09 -17.55
N CYS A 5 13.66 53.29 -16.60
CA CYS A 5 14.40 52.16 -16.03
C CYS A 5 13.91 50.84 -16.64
N SER A 6 14.78 50.23 -17.44
CA SER A 6 14.65 48.88 -18.00
C SER A 6 14.68 47.82 -16.89
N GLY A 7 13.60 47.04 -16.79
CA GLY A 7 13.49 45.91 -15.86
C GLY A 7 13.82 44.58 -16.54
N GLY A 8 15.02 44.08 -16.23
CA GLY A 8 15.50 42.69 -16.26
C GLY A 8 14.76 41.63 -17.09
N GLY A 9 15.47 41.07 -18.06
CA GLY A 9 15.09 39.85 -18.75
C GLY A 9 14.82 38.71 -17.77
N ARG A 10 13.58 38.21 -17.78
CA ARG A 10 13.24 36.97 -17.08
C ARG A 10 13.67 35.82 -18.00
N ALA A 11 14.88 35.33 -17.75
CA ALA A 11 15.28 34.02 -18.21
C ALA A 11 14.13 33.05 -17.89
N ALA A 12 13.61 32.37 -18.92
CA ALA A 12 12.69 31.26 -18.74
C ALA A 12 13.48 30.17 -18.01
N SER A 13 13.43 30.18 -16.68
CA SER A 13 13.75 29.01 -15.90
C SER A 13 12.75 27.96 -16.32
N SER A 14 13.18 27.04 -17.18
CA SER A 14 12.60 25.73 -17.33
C SER A 14 12.48 25.14 -15.93
N VAL A 15 11.30 25.29 -15.32
CA VAL A 15 10.97 24.60 -14.09
C VAL A 15 10.96 23.13 -14.48
N THR A 16 12.04 22.45 -14.12
CA THR A 16 12.09 20.99 -14.04
C THR A 16 10.81 20.55 -13.34
N ALA A 17 9.92 19.89 -14.07
CA ALA A 17 8.71 19.34 -13.51
C ALA A 17 9.10 18.44 -12.34
N VAL A 18 8.86 18.91 -11.12
CA VAL A 18 8.95 18.05 -9.94
C VAL A 18 7.88 16.97 -10.16
N PRO A 19 8.23 15.67 -10.17
CA PRO A 19 7.20 14.65 -10.26
C PRO A 19 6.26 14.86 -9.08
N ALA A 20 4.97 15.07 -9.37
CA ALA A 20 3.94 15.12 -8.34
C ALA A 20 4.05 13.85 -7.47
N PRO A 21 3.77 13.91 -6.15
CA PRO A 21 3.73 12.72 -5.33
C PRO A 21 2.77 11.73 -6.01
N SER A 22 3.28 10.59 -6.45
CA SER A 22 2.46 9.53 -7.01
C SER A 22 1.41 9.21 -5.96
N THR A 23 0.16 9.60 -6.20
CA THR A 23 -0.96 9.14 -5.40
C THR A 23 -0.95 7.63 -5.55
N SER A 24 -0.49 6.90 -4.52
CA SER A 24 -0.55 5.46 -4.50
C SER A 24 -1.99 5.06 -4.79
N THR A 25 -2.17 4.09 -5.69
CA THR A 25 -3.52 3.67 -6.03
C THR A 25 -4.12 2.93 -4.82
N PRO A 26 -5.45 2.90 -4.66
CA PRO A 26 -6.08 2.15 -3.58
C PRO A 26 -5.62 0.68 -3.52
N GLU A 27 -5.33 0.08 -4.69
CA GLU A 27 -4.78 -1.26 -4.83
C GLU A 27 -3.37 -1.38 -4.23
N GLU A 28 -2.52 -0.38 -4.47
CA GLU A 28 -1.16 -0.34 -3.94
C GLU A 28 -1.17 -0.13 -2.43
N ASP A 29 -2.02 0.74 -1.92
CA ASP A 29 -2.20 0.96 -0.48
C ASP A 29 -2.70 -0.32 0.21
N CYS A 30 -3.74 -0.97 -0.35
CA CYS A 30 -4.21 -2.26 0.12
C CYS A 30 -3.08 -3.29 0.15
N ARG A 31 -2.32 -3.40 -0.95
CA ARG A 31 -1.23 -4.39 -1.06
C ARG A 31 -0.17 -4.15 0.01
N LEU A 32 0.29 -2.91 0.18
CA LEU A 32 1.33 -2.56 1.13
C LEU A 32 0.88 -2.83 2.56
N LEU A 33 -0.35 -2.44 2.90
CA LEU A 33 -0.89 -2.59 4.24
C LEU A 33 -1.14 -4.07 4.60
N VAL A 34 -1.77 -4.82 3.69
CA VAL A 34 -2.05 -6.25 3.85
C VAL A 34 -0.75 -7.05 3.93
N ASP A 35 0.21 -6.82 3.03
CA ASP A 35 1.49 -7.53 3.00
C ASP A 35 2.28 -7.29 4.29
N TYR A 36 2.41 -6.04 4.72
CA TYR A 36 3.14 -5.68 5.94
C TYR A 36 2.57 -6.39 7.18
N TRP A 37 1.26 -6.28 7.40
CA TRP A 37 0.64 -6.86 8.59
C TRP A 37 0.57 -8.39 8.53
N ALA A 38 0.38 -8.98 7.34
CA ALA A 38 0.40 -10.44 7.22
C ALA A 38 1.81 -11.01 7.51
N ARG A 39 2.88 -10.36 7.03
CA ARG A 39 4.25 -10.76 7.38
C ARG A 39 4.51 -10.63 8.87
N ALA A 40 4.07 -9.53 9.48
CA ALA A 40 4.14 -9.31 10.92
C ALA A 40 3.48 -10.43 11.74
N MET A 41 2.31 -10.91 11.29
CA MET A 41 1.58 -12.02 11.93
C MET A 41 2.32 -13.36 11.82
N ILE A 42 3.04 -13.60 10.72
CA ILE A 42 3.81 -14.82 10.49
C ILE A 42 5.15 -14.80 11.25
N GLN A 43 5.81 -13.65 11.30
CA GLN A 43 7.10 -13.47 11.96
C GLN A 43 6.97 -13.29 13.48
N GLY A 44 5.77 -13.03 13.98
CA GLY A 44 5.50 -12.87 15.42
C GLY A 44 6.04 -11.55 15.96
N ASN A 45 5.56 -10.42 15.44
CA ASN A 45 5.93 -9.11 15.99
C ASN A 45 5.09 -8.76 17.25
N ARG A 46 5.58 -7.83 18.09
CA ARG A 46 4.85 -7.37 19.30
C ARG A 46 3.53 -6.66 19.03
N TRP A 47 3.25 -6.32 17.77
CA TRP A 47 2.08 -5.55 17.31
C TRP A 47 1.00 -6.48 16.71
N SER A 48 1.23 -7.79 16.69
CA SER A 48 0.33 -8.79 16.13
C SER A 48 -1.05 -8.74 16.79
N GLY A 49 -1.11 -8.38 18.08
CA GLY A 49 -2.35 -8.25 18.87
C GLY A 49 -3.09 -6.93 18.72
N LEU A 50 -2.65 -5.99 17.86
CA LEU A 50 -3.44 -4.78 17.58
C LEU A 50 -4.69 -5.12 16.77
N ASP A 51 -5.79 -4.45 17.10
CA ASP A 51 -7.03 -4.51 16.32
C ASP A 51 -6.84 -3.94 14.91
N TRP A 52 -7.67 -4.39 13.97
CA TRP A 52 -7.56 -4.03 12.55
C TRP A 52 -7.75 -2.52 12.31
N GLU A 53 -8.59 -1.85 13.10
CA GLU A 53 -8.77 -0.39 13.03
C GLU A 53 -7.49 0.36 13.42
N GLN A 54 -6.79 -0.12 14.45
CA GLN A 54 -5.50 0.47 14.89
C GLN A 54 -4.39 0.23 13.87
N LYS A 55 -4.50 -0.86 13.09
CA LYS A 55 -3.61 -1.16 11.97
C LYS A 55 -3.91 -0.33 10.73
N GLY A 56 -5.03 0.41 10.70
CA GLY A 56 -5.45 1.26 9.58
C GLY A 56 -6.19 0.51 8.47
N PHE A 57 -6.68 -0.71 8.72
CA PHE A 57 -7.44 -1.46 7.74
C PHE A 57 -8.85 -0.88 7.56
N SER A 58 -9.38 -0.93 6.33
CA SER A 58 -10.83 -0.97 6.13
C SER A 58 -11.39 -2.37 6.45
N ILE A 59 -12.70 -2.49 6.64
CA ILE A 59 -13.35 -3.80 6.86
C ILE A 59 -13.00 -4.79 5.74
N ASP A 60 -13.04 -4.34 4.48
CA ASP A 60 -12.77 -5.19 3.33
C ASP A 60 -11.29 -5.59 3.26
N GLN A 61 -10.37 -4.66 3.53
CA GLN A 61 -8.94 -4.96 3.58
C GLN A 61 -8.61 -5.90 4.75
N HIS A 62 -9.30 -5.78 5.88
CA HIS A 62 -9.17 -6.72 7.00
C HIS A 62 -9.63 -8.13 6.58
N ALA A 63 -10.73 -8.27 5.85
CA ALA A 63 -11.18 -9.56 5.34
C ALA A 63 -10.19 -10.19 4.35
N ILE A 64 -9.51 -9.39 3.52
CA ILE A 64 -8.41 -9.85 2.67
C ILE A 64 -7.24 -10.33 3.54
N HIS A 65 -6.83 -9.52 4.53
CA HIS A 65 -5.74 -9.84 5.45
C HIS A 65 -5.95 -11.18 6.16
N GLU A 66 -7.13 -11.42 6.75
CA GLU A 66 -7.41 -12.66 7.48
C GLU A 66 -7.32 -13.91 6.58
N ARG A 67 -7.84 -13.82 5.34
CA ARG A 67 -7.74 -14.92 4.36
C ARG A 67 -6.29 -15.22 4.00
N ILE A 68 -5.48 -14.18 3.79
CA ILE A 68 -4.06 -14.32 3.46
C ILE A 68 -3.27 -14.89 4.64
N VAL A 69 -3.52 -14.43 5.87
CA VAL A 69 -2.86 -14.96 7.06
C VAL A 69 -3.22 -16.42 7.31
N ALA A 70 -4.48 -16.82 7.12
CA ALA A 70 -4.90 -18.22 7.23
C ALA A 70 -4.17 -19.13 6.22
N ALA A 71 -4.06 -18.69 4.97
CA ALA A 71 -3.33 -19.40 3.92
C ALA A 71 -1.82 -19.46 4.23
N ALA A 72 -1.23 -18.32 4.61
CA ALA A 72 0.19 -18.21 4.94
C ALA A 72 0.59 -19.05 6.16
N ARG A 73 -0.27 -19.13 7.19
CA ARG A 73 -0.03 -20.02 8.33
C ARG A 73 -0.04 -21.50 7.93
N SER A 74 -0.89 -21.87 6.98
CA SER A 74 -0.93 -23.24 6.47
C SER A 74 0.32 -23.56 5.65
N GLU A 75 0.74 -22.63 4.80
CA GLU A 75 2.00 -22.71 4.06
C GLU A 75 3.21 -22.75 4.98
N GLN A 76 3.22 -21.96 6.05
CA GLN A 76 4.30 -21.93 7.04
C GLN A 76 4.48 -23.28 7.71
N ARG A 77 3.37 -23.98 8.04
CA ARG A 77 3.42 -25.32 8.64
C ARG A 77 3.94 -26.38 7.66
N ALA A 78 3.63 -26.23 6.37
CA ALA A 78 3.98 -27.22 5.34
C ALA A 78 5.40 -27.02 4.78
N HIS A 79 5.80 -25.77 4.57
CA HIS A 79 6.96 -25.39 3.76
C HIS A 79 7.87 -24.36 4.43
N GLY A 80 7.54 -23.91 5.64
CA GLY A 80 8.34 -22.99 6.44
C GLY A 80 8.04 -21.50 6.18
N THR A 81 8.64 -20.65 7.01
CA THR A 81 8.36 -19.21 7.05
C THR A 81 8.63 -18.51 5.72
N GLU A 82 9.73 -18.81 5.04
CA GLU A 82 10.07 -18.19 3.75
C GLU A 82 9.02 -18.48 2.66
N ALA A 83 8.47 -19.68 2.64
CA ALA A 83 7.41 -20.05 1.70
C ALA A 83 6.12 -19.25 1.99
N ALA A 84 5.77 -19.10 3.28
CA ALA A 84 4.64 -18.29 3.71
C ALA A 84 4.79 -16.82 3.32
N LEU A 85 5.97 -16.22 3.50
CA LEU A 85 6.23 -14.82 3.12
C LEU A 85 6.11 -14.59 1.61
N ARG A 86 6.58 -15.53 0.78
CA ARG A 86 6.37 -15.48 -0.68
C ARG A 86 4.90 -15.63 -1.06
N LEU A 87 4.16 -16.47 -0.34
CA LEU A 87 2.72 -16.62 -0.56
C LEU A 87 1.96 -15.35 -0.22
N ILE A 88 2.30 -14.67 0.88
CA ILE A 88 1.70 -13.39 1.28
C ILE A 88 1.84 -12.35 0.17
N ASP A 89 3.06 -12.12 -0.33
CA ASP A 89 3.32 -11.12 -1.38
C ASP A 89 2.42 -11.32 -2.62
N ARG A 90 2.41 -12.56 -3.12
CA ARG A 90 1.62 -12.95 -4.29
C ARG A 90 0.13 -12.75 -4.04
N ARG A 91 -0.39 -13.25 -2.92
CA ARG A 91 -1.82 -13.17 -2.61
C ARG A 91 -2.28 -11.73 -2.35
N ALA A 92 -1.48 -10.93 -1.65
CA ALA A 92 -1.79 -9.53 -1.42
C ALA A 92 -1.92 -8.77 -2.75
N ARG A 93 -1.01 -9.03 -3.71
CA ARG A 93 -1.11 -8.46 -5.05
C ARG A 93 -2.36 -8.94 -5.79
N GLU A 94 -2.62 -10.24 -5.83
CA GLU A 94 -3.76 -10.82 -6.54
C GLU A 94 -5.11 -10.33 -6.00
N GLU A 95 -5.30 -10.41 -4.68
CA GLU A 95 -6.56 -10.10 -4.00
C GLU A 95 -6.86 -8.60 -3.99
N CYS A 96 -5.86 -7.76 -3.68
CA CYS A 96 -6.05 -6.30 -3.73
C CYS A 96 -6.29 -5.80 -5.17
N THR A 97 -5.68 -6.44 -6.19
CA THR A 97 -5.99 -6.09 -7.60
C THR A 97 -7.40 -6.52 -7.98
N ALA A 98 -7.80 -7.74 -7.61
CA ALA A 98 -9.13 -8.28 -7.93
C ALA A 98 -10.27 -7.45 -7.30
N LEU A 99 -10.01 -6.85 -6.13
CA LEU A 99 -10.98 -6.05 -5.39
C LEU A 99 -10.78 -4.54 -5.54
N ARG A 100 -9.90 -4.08 -6.46
CA ARG A 100 -9.60 -2.65 -6.70
C ARG A 100 -9.25 -1.89 -5.41
N GLY A 101 -8.42 -2.49 -4.56
CA GLY A 101 -7.95 -1.91 -3.30
C GLY A 101 -8.96 -1.91 -2.15
N ALA A 102 -10.15 -2.43 -2.40
CA ALA A 102 -11.31 -2.42 -1.52
C ALA A 102 -11.52 -1.07 -0.78
N MET A 103 -11.76 -0.04 -1.59
CA MET A 103 -12.65 1.05 -1.20
C MET A 103 -14.09 0.54 -1.31
N GLY A 104 -14.85 0.56 -0.22
CA GLY A 104 -16.23 0.08 -0.18
C GLY A 104 -17.05 0.60 -1.36
N GLY A 105 -17.71 -0.32 -2.08
CA GLY A 105 -18.55 0.02 -3.23
C GLY A 105 -18.53 -1.00 -4.38
N GLY A 106 -18.68 -2.28 -4.06
CA GLY A 106 -19.30 -3.23 -4.99
C GLY A 106 -20.82 -3.14 -4.80
N ALA A 107 -21.53 -2.84 -5.88
CA ALA A 107 -22.97 -2.55 -5.92
C ALA A 107 -23.84 -3.46 -5.04
N HIS A 108 -24.67 -2.83 -4.20
CA HIS A 108 -25.96 -3.33 -3.75
C HIS A 108 -27.02 -2.27 -4.09
#